data_AF-A0A4S2TBW7-F1
#
_entry.id   AF-A0A4S2TBW7-F1
#
_cell.length_a   1.000
_cell.length_b   1.000
_cell.length_c   1.000
_cell.angle_alpha   90.00
_cell.angle_beta   90.00
_cell.angle_gamma   90.00
#
_symmetry.space_group_name_H-M   'P 1'
#
loop_
_entity.id
_entity.type
_entity.pdbx_description
1 polymer ?
#
loop_
_entity_poly.entity_id
_entity_poly.type
_entity_poly.pdbx_seq_one_letter_code
_entity_poly.pdbx_strand_id
1 'polypeptide(L)'
;MPSVVGLLEQHELAARRRVDALREEADRIQAELAMAEQEWSEWTIARARVGAVLSAPGSDSAGVVATDVPEGVVTGAEVQASAPLVVKARSQVPMWREGLAGTALSVDYQRILVAIEDRVRLGQGPLTCQEMAAAFGMDVVPAKVEGLRSKAKRLVARGWLAEPAPGRFTLARSVNGPGGGS
;
A
#
# COMPACT_ATOMS: atom_id res chain seq x y z
N MET A 1 35.14 -37.22 24.71
CA MET A 1 35.17 -35.79 24.31
C MET A 1 34.57 -35.68 22.92
N PRO A 2 33.59 -34.81 22.68
CA PRO A 2 33.04 -34.63 21.32
C PRO A 2 34.12 -34.08 20.39
N SER A 3 34.15 -34.58 19.15
CA SER A 3 35.02 -34.08 18.09
C SER A 3 34.65 -32.64 17.72
N VAL A 4 35.64 -31.84 17.31
CA VAL A 4 35.42 -30.48 16.76
C VAL A 4 34.43 -30.51 15.59
N VAL A 5 34.50 -31.54 14.75
CA VAL A 5 33.55 -31.74 13.64
C VAL A 5 32.13 -31.92 14.14
N GLY A 6 31.94 -32.73 15.20
CA GLY A 6 30.61 -32.95 15.78
C GLY A 6 30.02 -31.71 16.47
N LEU A 7 30.85 -30.81 16.99
CA LEU A 7 30.38 -29.51 17.50
C LEU A 7 29.95 -28.58 16.37
N LEU A 8 30.68 -28.56 15.26
CA LEU A 8 30.31 -27.77 14.07
C LEU A 8 28.99 -28.25 13.46
N GLU A 9 28.80 -29.57 13.32
CA GLU A 9 27.55 -30.17 12.83
C GLU A 9 26.35 -29.81 13.72
N GLN A 10 26.54 -29.81 15.05
CA GLN A 10 25.50 -29.39 16.00
C GLN A 10 25.15 -27.91 15.84
N HIS A 11 26.14 -27.04 15.67
CA HIS A 11 25.92 -25.61 15.40
C HIS A 11 25.20 -25.40 14.07
N GLU A 12 25.58 -26.11 13.02
CA GLU A 12 24.94 -26.02 11.71
C GLU A 12 23.47 -26.47 11.78
N LEU A 13 23.18 -27.59 12.44
CA LEU A 13 21.81 -28.08 12.63
C LEU A 13 20.97 -27.11 13.47
N ALA A 14 21.56 -26.49 14.50
CA ALA A 14 20.88 -25.47 15.29
C ALA A 14 20.56 -24.23 14.43
N ALA A 15 21.51 -23.78 13.61
CA ALA A 15 21.32 -22.66 12.69
C ALA A 15 20.23 -22.95 11.64
N ARG A 16 20.23 -24.14 11.02
CA ARG A 16 19.19 -24.57 10.07
C ARG A 16 17.80 -24.57 10.70
N ARG A 17 17.66 -25.16 11.89
CA ARG A 17 16.38 -25.14 12.64
C ARG A 17 15.91 -23.73 12.96
N ARG A 18 16.82 -22.81 13.33
CA ARG A 18 16.47 -21.40 13.56
C ARG A 18 15.96 -20.74 12.27
N VAL A 19 16.61 -20.99 11.13
CA VAL A 19 16.20 -20.44 9.84
C VAL A 19 14.82 -20.96 9.44
N ASP A 20 14.56 -22.26 9.58
CA ASP A 20 13.27 -22.84 9.20
C ASP A 20 12.14 -22.33 10.10
N ALA A 21 12.36 -22.23 11.41
CA ALA A 21 11.39 -21.62 12.33
C ALA A 21 11.09 -20.15 11.99
N LEU A 22 12.10 -19.37 11.57
CA LEU A 22 11.89 -17.98 11.14
C LEU A 22 11.11 -17.89 9.82
N ARG A 23 11.29 -18.86 8.91
CA ARG A 23 10.51 -18.93 7.66
C ARG A 23 9.05 -19.24 7.94
N GLU A 24 8.77 -20.20 8.82
CA GLU A 24 7.40 -20.53 9.23
C GLU A 24 6.70 -19.33 9.87
N GLU A 25 7.39 -18.58 10.73
CA GLU A 25 6.85 -17.35 11.31
C GLU A 25 6.60 -16.27 10.26
N ALA A 26 7.53 -16.10 9.30
CA ALA A 26 7.35 -15.16 8.21
C ALA A 26 6.14 -15.52 7.33
N ASP A 27 5.95 -16.80 7.02
CA ASP A 27 4.81 -17.28 6.24
C ASP A 27 3.48 -17.06 6.99
N ARG A 28 3.46 -17.27 8.31
CA ARG A 28 2.29 -16.97 9.16
C ARG A 28 1.95 -15.48 9.13
N ILE A 29 2.93 -14.61 9.38
CA ILE A 29 2.74 -13.16 9.35
C ILE A 29 2.28 -12.69 7.96
N GLN A 30 2.81 -13.29 6.89
CA GLN A 30 2.37 -12.98 5.52
C GLN A 30 0.91 -13.37 5.28
N ALA A 31 0.45 -14.51 5.81
CA ALA A 31 -0.94 -14.90 5.72
C ALA A 31 -1.86 -13.94 6.49
N GLU A 32 -1.50 -13.57 7.72
CA GLU A 32 -2.25 -12.59 8.52
C GLU A 32 -2.30 -11.22 7.85
N LEU A 33 -1.18 -10.77 7.27
CA LEU A 33 -1.12 -9.54 6.50
C LEU A 33 -2.05 -9.59 5.29
N ALA A 34 -2.07 -10.69 4.54
CA ALA A 34 -2.94 -10.83 3.38
C ALA A 34 -4.42 -10.77 3.78
N MET A 35 -4.81 -11.36 4.92
CA MET A 35 -6.16 -11.25 5.46
C MET A 35 -6.51 -9.80 5.84
N ALA A 36 -5.61 -9.11 6.53
CA ALA A 36 -5.82 -7.71 6.93
C ALA A 36 -5.92 -6.77 5.71
N GLU A 37 -5.11 -6.99 4.67
CA GLU A 37 -5.18 -6.24 3.41
C GLU A 37 -6.51 -6.46 2.69
N GLN A 38 -7.03 -7.69 2.71
CA GLN A 38 -8.33 -8.02 2.13
C GLN A 38 -9.47 -7.31 2.87
N GLU A 39 -9.51 -7.39 4.20
CA GLU A 39 -10.51 -6.69 5.01
C GLU A 39 -10.48 -5.18 4.77
N TRP A 40 -9.27 -4.59 4.73
CA TRP A 40 -9.11 -3.16 4.43
C TRP A 40 -9.60 -2.78 3.03
N SER A 41 -9.35 -3.64 2.03
CA SER A 41 -9.86 -3.46 0.66
C SER A 41 -11.39 -3.43 0.64
N GLU A 42 -12.03 -4.34 1.38
CA GLU A 42 -13.50 -4.41 1.49
C GLU A 42 -14.07 -3.13 2.11
N TRP A 43 -13.47 -2.61 3.18
CA TRP A 43 -13.87 -1.34 3.77
C TRP A 43 -13.70 -0.15 2.82
N THR A 44 -12.63 -0.15 2.02
CA THR A 44 -12.39 0.89 1.01
C THR A 44 -13.46 0.86 -0.07
N ILE A 45 -13.84 -0.32 -0.54
CA ILE A 45 -14.94 -0.51 -1.49
C ILE A 45 -16.27 -0.04 -0.88
N ALA A 46 -16.56 -0.42 0.37
CA ALA A 46 -17.78 -0.02 1.06
C ALA A 46 -17.88 1.52 1.17
N ARG A 47 -16.78 2.19 1.55
CA ARG A 47 -16.72 3.66 1.62
C ARG A 47 -16.95 4.31 0.26
N ALA A 48 -16.36 3.77 -0.80
CA ALA A 48 -16.56 4.28 -2.16
C ALA A 48 -18.03 4.16 -2.61
N ARG A 49 -18.69 3.03 -2.29
CA ARG A 49 -20.12 2.83 -2.58
C ARG A 49 -21.00 3.82 -1.81
N VAL A 50 -20.73 4.04 -0.53
CA VAL A 50 -21.46 5.05 0.27
C VAL A 50 -21.28 6.45 -0.34
N GLY A 51 -20.05 6.82 -0.73
CA GLY A 51 -19.78 8.09 -1.40
C GLY A 51 -20.57 8.26 -2.71
N ALA A 52 -20.72 7.20 -3.50
CA ALA A 52 -21.51 7.23 -4.72
C ALA A 52 -23.01 7.44 -4.46
N VAL A 53 -23.58 6.80 -3.42
CA VAL A 53 -24.98 7.01 -3.01
C VAL A 53 -25.22 8.43 -2.54
N LEU A 54 -24.29 8.99 -1.74
CA LEU A 54 -24.41 10.37 -1.24
C LEU A 54 -24.20 11.43 -2.33
N SER A 55 -23.46 11.10 -3.39
CA SER A 55 -23.21 12.00 -4.53
C SER A 55 -24.26 11.87 -5.64
N ALA A 56 -25.16 10.88 -5.55
CA ALA A 56 -26.28 10.79 -6.46
C ALA A 56 -27.17 12.03 -6.24
N PRO A 57 -27.39 12.87 -7.26
CA PRO A 57 -28.27 14.02 -7.11
C PRO A 57 -29.64 13.52 -6.67
N GLY A 58 -30.22 14.19 -5.66
CA GLY A 58 -31.55 13.89 -5.17
C GLY A 58 -32.52 13.80 -6.34
N SER A 59 -32.97 12.57 -6.62
CA SER A 59 -34.06 12.34 -7.54
C SER A 59 -35.34 12.78 -6.85
N ASP A 60 -35.56 14.10 -6.77
CA ASP A 60 -36.88 14.64 -6.53
C ASP A 60 -37.77 14.36 -7.75
N SER A 61 -38.89 13.73 -7.45
CA SER A 61 -39.88 13.18 -8.37
C SER A 61 -40.49 14.21 -9.32
N ALA A 62 -40.57 13.87 -10.62
CA ALA A 62 -41.79 14.06 -11.43
C ALA A 62 -41.66 13.33 -12.78
N GLY A 63 -42.39 12.23 -12.94
CA GLY A 63 -42.49 11.49 -14.21
C GLY A 63 -43.13 10.11 -14.07
N VAL A 64 -44.34 10.04 -13.51
CA VAL A 64 -45.20 8.85 -13.55
C VAL A 64 -45.82 8.73 -14.94
N VAL A 65 -45.62 7.59 -15.62
CA VAL A 65 -46.60 6.68 -16.28
C VAL A 65 -45.81 5.74 -17.21
N ALA A 66 -46.07 4.45 -17.37
CA ALA A 66 -47.01 3.47 -16.83
C ALA A 66 -46.64 2.12 -17.47
N THR A 67 -46.94 1.01 -16.77
CA THR A 67 -47.30 -0.35 -17.28
C THR A 67 -46.23 -1.08 -18.13
N ASP A 68 -45.82 -2.32 -17.84
CA ASP A 68 -46.65 -3.48 -17.51
C ASP A 68 -45.74 -4.62 -16.99
N VAL A 69 -46.20 -5.38 -15.99
CA VAL A 69 -45.68 -6.71 -15.63
C VAL A 69 -46.92 -7.59 -15.41
N PRO A 70 -47.03 -8.75 -16.06
CA PRO A 70 -46.71 -9.98 -15.33
C PRO A 70 -45.91 -11.04 -16.10
N GLU A 71 -45.02 -11.69 -15.34
CA GLU A 71 -44.64 -13.11 -15.30
C GLU A 71 -44.41 -13.92 -16.60
N GLY A 72 -43.22 -14.53 -16.69
CA GLY A 72 -42.96 -15.63 -17.62
C GLY A 72 -41.55 -16.20 -17.58
N VAL A 73 -41.33 -17.16 -16.67
CA VAL A 73 -40.44 -18.33 -16.80
C VAL A 73 -38.92 -18.12 -16.91
N VAL A 74 -38.25 -18.60 -15.87
CA VAL A 74 -36.82 -18.90 -15.75
C VAL A 74 -36.40 -19.95 -16.78
N THR A 75 -35.34 -19.68 -17.55
CA THR A 75 -34.12 -20.53 -17.70
C THR A 75 -33.26 -19.96 -18.83
N GLY A 76 -32.46 -18.93 -18.50
CA GLY A 76 -31.46 -18.36 -19.38
C GLY A 76 -30.15 -19.12 -19.26
N ALA A 77 -29.76 -19.77 -20.36
CA ALA A 77 -28.46 -20.38 -20.57
C ALA A 77 -27.33 -19.33 -20.55
N GLU A 78 -26.25 -19.74 -19.88
CA GLU A 78 -24.84 -19.44 -20.12
C GLU A 78 -24.49 -18.20 -20.97
N VAL A 79 -23.96 -17.16 -20.30
CA VAL A 79 -22.81 -16.41 -20.84
C VAL A 79 -21.77 -16.29 -19.75
N GLN A 80 -20.72 -17.10 -19.92
CA GLN A 80 -19.42 -16.90 -19.29
C GLN A 80 -18.94 -15.47 -19.56
N ALA A 81 -19.03 -14.61 -18.55
CA ALA A 81 -18.23 -13.39 -18.51
C ALA A 81 -17.10 -13.66 -17.51
N SER A 82 -15.93 -13.96 -18.08
CA SER A 82 -14.66 -14.17 -17.41
C SER A 82 -14.52 -13.33 -16.14
N ALA A 83 -14.28 -14.01 -15.03
CA ALA A 83 -13.67 -13.39 -13.86
C ALA A 83 -12.50 -12.54 -14.35
N PRO A 84 -12.42 -11.23 -14.00
CA PRO A 84 -11.19 -10.53 -14.22
C PRO A 84 -10.17 -11.24 -13.34
N LEU A 85 -9.24 -11.91 -14.02
CA LEU A 85 -8.03 -12.46 -13.47
C LEU A 85 -7.53 -11.51 -12.38
N VAL A 86 -7.33 -12.08 -11.19
CA VAL A 86 -6.65 -11.44 -10.08
C VAL A 86 -5.28 -10.97 -10.59
N VAL A 87 -5.24 -9.76 -11.12
CA VAL A 87 -4.02 -9.01 -11.25
C VAL A 87 -3.69 -8.68 -9.81
N LYS A 88 -2.78 -9.46 -9.21
CA LYS A 88 -2.09 -9.16 -7.94
C LYS A 88 -2.17 -7.66 -7.71
N ALA A 89 -3.03 -7.21 -6.79
CA ALA A 89 -3.20 -5.79 -6.50
C ALA A 89 -1.88 -5.32 -5.92
N ARG A 90 -0.95 -4.93 -6.80
CA ARG A 90 0.34 -4.38 -6.45
C ARG A 90 0.02 -3.13 -5.67
N SER A 91 0.05 -3.21 -4.32
CA SER A 91 0.06 -2.10 -3.37
C SER A 91 -0.08 -0.75 -4.07
N GLN A 92 -1.32 -0.43 -4.46
CA GLN A 92 -1.57 0.70 -5.35
C GLN A 92 -1.55 1.92 -4.46
N VAL A 93 -0.46 2.68 -4.53
CA VAL A 93 -0.36 4.00 -3.90
C VAL A 93 -1.45 4.88 -4.53
N PRO A 94 -2.53 5.25 -3.83
CA PRO A 94 -3.56 6.13 -4.40
C PRO A 94 -2.94 7.42 -4.94
N MET A 95 -3.55 8.03 -5.96
CA MET A 95 -3.18 9.39 -6.37
C MET A 95 -3.43 10.35 -5.20
N TRP A 96 -2.47 11.21 -4.89
CA TRP A 96 -2.63 12.21 -3.84
C TRP A 96 -3.76 13.17 -4.19
N ARG A 97 -4.58 13.50 -3.19
CA ARG A 97 -5.69 14.46 -3.26
C ARG A 97 -5.79 15.22 -1.94
N GLU A 98 -6.30 16.43 -2.00
CA GLU A 98 -6.57 17.24 -0.81
C GLU A 98 -7.53 16.50 0.15
N GLY A 99 -7.21 16.49 1.45
CA GLY A 99 -7.96 15.74 2.47
C GLY A 99 -7.61 14.24 2.58
N LEU A 100 -6.74 13.71 1.71
CA LEU A 100 -6.29 12.31 1.80
C LEU A 100 -5.14 12.18 2.81
N ALA A 101 -5.44 11.56 3.96
CA ALA A 101 -4.43 11.31 5.00
C ALA A 101 -3.41 10.24 4.58
N GLY A 102 -2.18 10.35 5.09
CA GLY A 102 -1.12 9.37 4.85
C GLY A 102 -1.51 7.94 5.27
N THR A 103 -2.47 7.79 6.18
CA THR A 103 -3.06 6.50 6.61
C THR A 103 -3.72 5.70 5.48
N ALA A 104 -4.02 6.33 4.33
CA ALA A 104 -4.52 5.65 3.14
C ALA A 104 -3.43 4.85 2.38
N LEU A 105 -2.16 5.04 2.73
CA LEU A 105 -1.05 4.29 2.16
C LEU A 105 -0.75 3.04 2.99
N SER A 106 -0.04 2.05 2.43
CA SER A 106 0.47 0.94 3.26
C SER A 106 1.52 1.44 4.27
N VAL A 107 1.71 0.70 5.35
CA VAL A 107 2.62 1.04 6.46
C VAL A 107 4.03 1.38 5.98
N ASP A 108 4.53 0.68 4.97
CA ASP A 108 5.84 0.94 4.37
C ASP A 108 5.93 2.34 3.74
N TYR A 109 4.90 2.80 3.05
CA TYR A 109 4.88 4.14 2.46
C TYR A 109 4.59 5.21 3.51
N GLN A 110 3.77 4.90 4.53
CA GLN A 110 3.55 5.77 5.67
C GLN A 110 4.87 6.07 6.40
N ARG A 111 5.69 5.06 6.65
CA ARG A 111 7.03 5.22 7.25
C ARG A 111 7.93 6.17 6.44
N ILE A 112 7.88 6.06 5.10
CA ILE A 112 8.61 6.97 4.20
C ILE A 112 8.08 8.41 4.32
N LEU A 113 6.76 8.60 4.35
CA LEU A 113 6.16 9.92 4.53
C LEU A 113 6.55 10.55 5.87
N VAL A 114 6.41 9.82 6.98
CA VAL A 114 6.73 10.32 8.32
C VAL A 114 8.19 10.76 8.42
N ALA A 115 9.13 9.97 7.90
CA ALA A 115 10.54 10.33 7.91
C ALA A 115 10.86 11.61 7.12
N ILE A 116 10.18 11.81 5.99
CA ILE A 116 10.34 13.00 5.17
C ILE A 116 9.64 14.20 5.82
N GLU A 117 8.47 14.01 6.41
CA GLU A 117 7.76 15.02 7.21
C GLU A 117 8.60 15.49 8.40
N ASP A 118 9.21 14.58 9.15
CA ASP A 118 10.09 14.91 10.27
C ASP A 118 11.27 15.76 9.81
N ARG A 119 11.91 15.41 8.68
CA ARG A 119 12.98 16.22 8.09
C ARG A 119 12.51 17.62 7.70
N VAL A 120 11.31 17.75 7.13
CA VAL A 120 10.71 19.04 6.78
C VAL A 120 10.39 19.85 8.04
N ARG A 121 9.78 19.24 9.06
CA ARG A 121 9.49 19.87 10.36
C ARG A 121 10.76 20.38 11.05
N LEU A 122 11.85 19.63 10.95
CA LEU A 122 13.16 19.98 11.51
C LEU A 122 13.99 20.92 10.62
N GLY A 123 13.50 21.31 9.44
CA GLY A 123 14.22 22.19 8.51
C GLY A 123 15.50 21.58 7.92
N GLN A 124 15.63 20.26 7.92
CA GLN A 124 16.85 19.53 7.54
C GLN A 124 16.97 19.24 6.03
N GLY A 125 16.06 19.79 5.22
CA GLY A 125 16.07 19.67 3.76
C GLY A 125 15.66 18.27 3.23
N PRO A 126 15.83 18.03 1.91
CA PRO A 126 15.44 16.79 1.25
C PRO A 126 16.21 15.56 1.75
N LEU A 127 15.53 14.43 1.88
CA LEU A 127 16.06 13.16 2.38
C LEU A 127 16.51 12.23 1.23
N THR A 128 17.68 11.61 1.36
CA THR A 128 18.17 10.60 0.40
C THR A 128 17.72 9.18 0.76
N CYS A 129 17.75 8.26 -0.22
CA CYS A 129 17.45 6.84 0.03
C CYS A 129 18.43 6.17 1.03
N GLN A 130 19.70 6.60 1.06
CA GLN A 130 20.68 6.04 2.00
C GLN A 130 20.41 6.51 3.42
N GLU A 131 20.14 7.81 3.61
CA GLU A 131 19.74 8.34 4.91
C GLU A 131 18.43 7.75 5.40
N MET A 132 17.48 7.50 4.48
CA MET A 132 16.21 6.87 4.82
C MET A 132 16.40 5.40 5.22
N ALA A 133 17.29 4.65 4.56
CA ALA A 133 17.66 3.30 4.98
C ALA A 133 18.29 3.29 6.38
N ALA A 134 19.22 4.22 6.64
CA ALA A 134 19.84 4.38 7.96
C ALA A 134 18.82 4.76 9.04
N ALA A 135 17.90 5.69 8.74
CA ALA A 135 16.84 6.11 9.67
C ALA A 135 15.88 4.96 10.00
N PHE A 136 15.70 4.00 9.09
CA PHE A 136 14.87 2.81 9.32
C PHE A 136 15.63 1.66 9.98
N GLY A 137 16.91 1.85 10.35
CA GLY A 137 17.74 0.78 10.90
C GLY A 137 17.99 -0.35 9.91
N MET A 138 17.90 -0.08 8.60
CA MET A 138 18.19 -1.03 7.54
C MET A 138 19.68 -0.97 7.17
N ASP A 139 20.25 -2.11 6.78
CA ASP A 139 21.58 -2.13 6.18
C ASP A 139 21.59 -1.26 4.90
N VAL A 140 22.58 -0.38 4.80
CA VAL A 140 22.78 0.51 3.64
C VAL A 140 23.45 -0.26 2.49
N VAL A 141 22.80 -1.35 2.05
CA VAL A 141 23.23 -2.15 0.92
C VAL A 141 22.48 -1.72 -0.36
N PRO A 142 23.12 -1.81 -1.55
CA PRO A 142 22.52 -1.32 -2.80
C PRO A 142 21.11 -1.85 -3.08
N ALA A 143 20.85 -3.12 -2.78
CA ALA A 143 19.53 -3.74 -2.98
C ALA A 143 18.42 -3.09 -2.15
N LYS A 144 18.70 -2.75 -0.88
CA LYS A 144 17.72 -2.12 0.02
C LYS A 144 17.48 -0.66 -0.36
N VAL A 145 18.57 0.05 -0.68
CA VAL A 145 18.53 1.44 -1.14
C VAL A 145 17.72 1.54 -2.45
N GLU A 146 17.89 0.61 -3.38
CA GLU A 146 17.14 0.58 -4.63
C GLU A 146 15.66 0.22 -4.43
N GLY A 147 15.37 -0.70 -3.52
CA GLY A 147 13.98 -1.00 -3.12
C GLY A 147 13.28 0.23 -2.56
N LEU A 148 13.99 1.03 -1.77
CA LEU A 148 13.47 2.26 -1.19
C LEU A 148 13.33 3.38 -2.24
N ARG A 149 14.28 3.49 -3.16
CA ARG A 149 14.21 4.39 -4.32
C ARG A 149 12.99 4.09 -5.18
N SER A 150 12.72 2.82 -5.48
CA SER A 150 11.54 2.39 -6.24
C SER A 150 10.23 2.77 -5.54
N LYS A 151 10.16 2.63 -4.20
CA LYS A 151 9.00 3.05 -3.40
C LYS A 151 8.83 4.57 -3.38
N ALA A 152 9.91 5.32 -3.16
CA ALA A 152 9.89 6.78 -3.15
C ALA A 152 9.49 7.35 -4.52
N LYS A 153 10.05 6.82 -5.62
CA LYS A 153 9.66 7.20 -6.99
C LYS A 153 8.18 6.94 -7.27
N ARG A 154 7.60 5.87 -6.72
CA ARG A 154 6.16 5.62 -6.83
C ARG A 154 5.33 6.66 -6.11
N LEU A 155 5.74 7.09 -4.91
CA LEU A 155 5.10 8.19 -4.18
C LEU A 155 5.22 9.52 -4.94
N VAL A 156 6.35 9.78 -5.59
CA VAL A 156 6.54 10.95 -6.47
C VAL A 156 5.58 10.90 -7.66
N ALA A 157 5.50 9.78 -8.37
CA ALA A 157 4.62 9.61 -9.51
C ALA A 157 3.12 9.78 -9.15
N ARG A 158 2.77 9.60 -7.88
CA ARG A 158 1.40 9.73 -7.36
C ARG A 158 1.15 11.05 -6.63
N GLY A 159 2.12 11.97 -6.62
CA GLY A 159 1.95 13.32 -6.07
C GLY A 159 2.09 13.43 -4.55
N TRP A 160 2.56 12.38 -3.87
CA TRP A 160 2.81 12.40 -2.42
C TRP A 160 4.17 13.02 -2.07
N LEU A 161 5.17 12.78 -2.92
CA LEU A 161 6.52 13.29 -2.74
C LEU A 161 6.93 14.13 -3.96
N ALA A 162 7.92 15.00 -3.76
CA ALA A 162 8.63 15.69 -4.81
C ALA A 162 10.11 15.28 -4.79
N GLU A 163 10.74 15.27 -5.96
CA GLU A 163 12.17 14.99 -6.13
C GLU A 163 12.86 16.24 -6.66
N PRO A 164 13.30 17.17 -5.79
CA PRO A 164 13.96 18.40 -6.22
C PRO A 164 15.32 18.15 -6.91
N ALA A 165 15.97 17.03 -6.63
CA ALA A 165 17.20 16.60 -7.28
C ALA A 165 17.25 15.07 -7.36
N PRO A 166 17.98 14.49 -8.32
CA PRO A 166 18.05 13.04 -8.49
C PRO A 166 18.37 12.31 -7.18
N GLY A 167 17.45 11.46 -6.72
CA GLY A 167 17.61 10.67 -5.50
C GLY A 167 17.45 11.43 -4.18
N ARG A 168 16.98 12.68 -4.21
CA ARG A 168 16.61 13.49 -3.04
C ARG A 168 15.12 13.71 -3.02
N PHE A 169 14.45 13.33 -1.94
CA PHE A 169 12.99 13.38 -1.83
C PHE A 169 12.56 14.36 -0.74
N THR A 170 11.48 15.09 -1.00
CA THR A 170 10.82 15.98 -0.05
C THR A 170 9.30 15.83 -0.20
N LEU A 171 8.52 16.38 0.72
CA LEU A 171 7.07 16.37 0.59
C LEU A 171 6.65 17.20 -0.63
N ALA A 172 5.66 16.70 -1.39
CA ALA A 172 5.10 17.47 -2.49
C ALA A 172 4.51 18.79 -1.97
N ARG A 173 4.60 19.87 -2.76
CA ARG A 173 4.02 21.18 -2.39
C ARG A 173 2.53 21.08 -2.07
N SER A 174 1.84 20.19 -2.76
CA SER A 174 0.42 19.91 -2.56
C SER A 174 0.12 19.27 -1.20
N VAL A 175 1.04 18.46 -0.67
CA VAL A 175 0.96 17.86 0.67
C VAL A 175 1.40 18.85 1.77
N ASN A 176 2.30 19.78 1.42
CA ASN A 176 2.90 20.76 2.34
C ASN A 176 2.12 22.07 2.52
N GLY A 177 1.07 22.34 1.72
CA GLY A 177 0.41 23.63 1.67
C GLY A 177 -1.09 23.56 1.95
N PRO A 178 -1.69 24.58 2.61
CA PRO A 178 -3.14 24.77 2.58
C PRO A 178 -3.55 25.14 1.16
N GLY A 179 -4.67 24.58 0.68
CA GLY A 179 -5.14 24.64 -0.71
C GLY A 179 -4.97 26.00 -1.40
N GLY A 180 -4.25 25.99 -2.51
CA GLY A 180 -4.23 27.08 -3.48
C GLY A 180 -5.19 26.77 -4.60
N GLY A 181 -6.48 27.03 -4.39
CA GLY A 181 -7.45 27.14 -5.47
C GLY A 181 -7.12 28.36 -6.33
N SER A 182 -7.21 28.19 -7.65
CA SER A 182 -7.32 29.30 -8.59
C SER A 182 -8.69 29.29 -9.22
#